data_AF-A0A6V7NQC4-F1
#
_entry.id   AF-A0A6V7NQC4-F1
#
_cell.length_a   1.000
_cell.length_b   1.000
_cell.length_c   1.000
_cell.angle_alpha   90.00
_cell.angle_beta   90.00
_cell.angle_gamma   90.00
#
_symmetry.space_group_name_H-M   'P 1'
#
loop_
_entity.id
_entity.type
_entity.pdbx_description
1 polymer ?
#
loop_
_entity_poly.entity_id
_entity_poly.type
_entity_poly.pdbx_seq_one_letter_code
_entity_poly.pdbx_strand_id
1 'polypeptide(L)'
;MAQFSLTFTARRREAVLVAPAKSTPYELKPLSDIDDQHGLRFYRSGILFFRNNPAQSGRDPAAVIKRSLAEALVYYYPLAGRLCAGPSDKLIVECTGDGAVFVEADADVRLEDFGGALSPPIPCSDQLLCEPESTSSDVIGRPLVYIQVTRLACGGFVFCIQICHCMADAAGLVQFVMAMGELAQGTTAPAVPDPTKDRISPADVLAQRPFFFGEKEILALRCQAPAHLRATCSRFDMIAAYVWRCRTIALGYDSEDEVEYNS
;
A
#
# COMPACT_ATOMS: atom_id res chain seq x y z
N MET A 1 -14.58 -18.95 22.47
CA MET A 1 -15.59 -17.95 22.04
C MET A 1 -15.77 -18.11 20.55
N ALA A 2 -17.00 -18.18 20.05
CA ALA A 2 -17.25 -18.33 18.62
C ALA A 2 -16.72 -17.07 17.90
N GLN A 3 -15.71 -17.23 17.06
CA GLN A 3 -15.22 -16.19 16.19
C GLN A 3 -16.24 -16.06 15.06
N PHE A 4 -17.12 -15.06 15.16
CA PHE A 4 -18.01 -14.73 14.06
C PHE A 4 -17.14 -14.36 12.84
N SER A 5 -17.25 -15.14 11.76
CA SER A 5 -16.65 -14.77 10.49
C SER A 5 -17.45 -13.61 9.92
N LEU A 6 -16.90 -12.40 9.96
CA LEU A 6 -17.51 -11.25 9.32
C LEU A 6 -17.77 -11.58 7.85
N THR A 7 -18.98 -11.28 7.36
CA THR A 7 -19.36 -11.40 5.96
C THR A 7 -20.23 -10.21 5.61
N PHE A 8 -19.90 -9.52 4.52
CA PHE A 8 -20.74 -8.46 3.95
C PHE A 8 -20.53 -8.39 2.44
N THR A 9 -21.37 -7.64 1.75
CA THR A 9 -21.18 -7.32 0.32
C THR A 9 -21.08 -5.82 0.16
N ALA A 10 -20.01 -5.34 -0.47
CA ALA A 10 -19.88 -3.94 -0.82
C ALA A 10 -20.72 -3.62 -2.05
N ARG A 11 -21.64 -2.66 -1.92
CA ARG A 11 -22.41 -2.12 -3.04
C ARG A 11 -21.55 -1.10 -3.77
N ARG A 12 -20.86 -1.54 -4.81
CA ARG A 12 -19.96 -0.71 -5.63
C ARG A 12 -20.74 0.09 -6.67
N ARG A 13 -20.38 1.35 -6.85
CA ARG A 13 -20.75 2.14 -8.02
C ARG A 13 -19.85 1.76 -9.20
N GLU A 14 -20.22 2.23 -10.39
CA GLU A 14 -19.39 2.09 -11.58
C GLU A 14 -17.99 2.69 -11.34
N ALA A 15 -16.97 1.97 -11.78
CA ALA A 15 -15.60 2.44 -11.73
C ALA A 15 -15.42 3.62 -12.69
N VAL A 16 -14.73 4.66 -12.24
CA VAL A 16 -14.42 5.83 -13.07
C VAL A 16 -12.92 6.07 -13.14
N LEU A 17 -12.45 6.62 -14.26
CA LEU A 17 -11.09 7.12 -14.38
C LEU A 17 -11.02 8.56 -13.85
N VAL A 18 -10.15 8.78 -12.88
CA VAL A 18 -9.85 10.10 -12.32
C VAL A 18 -8.55 10.59 -12.94
N ALA A 19 -8.68 11.48 -13.91
CA ALA A 19 -7.57 12.16 -14.55
C ALA A 19 -6.95 13.22 -13.61
N PRO A 20 -5.70 13.66 -13.87
CA PRO A 20 -5.11 14.80 -13.17
C PRO A 20 -5.99 16.06 -13.27
N ALA A 21 -6.07 16.84 -12.18
CA ALA A 21 -6.90 18.04 -12.11
C ALA A 21 -6.42 19.18 -13.04
N LYS A 22 -5.21 19.07 -13.57
CA LYS A 22 -4.58 20.00 -14.53
C LYS A 22 -3.86 19.19 -15.59
N SER A 23 -3.64 19.79 -16.76
CA SER A 23 -2.83 19.18 -17.81
C SER A 23 -1.43 18.86 -17.29
N THR A 24 -0.94 17.67 -17.61
CA THR A 24 0.38 17.15 -17.25
C THR A 24 1.19 16.89 -18.52
N PRO A 25 2.54 16.90 -18.46
CA PRO A 25 3.37 16.59 -19.62
C PRO A 25 3.09 15.18 -20.15
N TYR A 26 3.03 15.06 -21.48
CA TYR A 26 3.09 13.76 -22.15
C TYR A 26 4.56 13.37 -22.34
N GLU A 27 4.97 12.28 -21.70
CA GLU A 27 6.35 11.81 -21.69
C GLU A 27 6.40 10.28 -21.62
N LEU A 28 7.47 9.71 -22.16
CA LEU A 28 7.82 8.31 -21.96
C LEU A 28 8.91 8.25 -20.89
N LYS A 29 8.64 7.60 -19.76
CA LYS A 29 9.59 7.45 -18.66
C LYS A 29 10.01 5.98 -18.53
N PRO A 30 11.21 5.61 -19.00
CA PRO A 30 11.75 4.29 -18.73
C PRO A 30 11.86 4.09 -17.22
N LEU A 31 11.42 2.92 -16.73
CA LEU A 31 11.61 2.56 -15.34
C LEU A 31 13.09 2.36 -15.02
N SER A 32 13.46 2.46 -13.75
CA SER A 32 14.79 2.08 -13.31
C SER A 32 15.01 0.56 -13.45
N ASP A 33 16.24 0.08 -13.32
CA ASP A 33 16.52 -1.36 -13.33
C ASP A 33 16.00 -2.10 -12.10
N ILE A 34 15.71 -1.37 -11.01
CA ILE A 34 15.07 -1.95 -9.83
C ILE A 34 13.57 -2.12 -10.09
N ASP A 35 12.94 -1.09 -10.62
CA ASP A 35 11.48 -1.01 -10.76
C ASP A 35 10.93 -1.93 -11.87
N ASP A 36 11.77 -2.26 -12.84
CA ASP A 36 11.43 -3.09 -14.00
C ASP A 36 11.56 -4.61 -13.75
N GLN A 37 11.93 -5.01 -12.54
CA GLN A 37 12.07 -6.43 -12.21
C GLN A 37 10.75 -7.17 -12.34
N HIS A 38 10.76 -8.35 -12.97
CA HIS A 38 9.56 -9.19 -13.12
C HIS A 38 8.86 -9.48 -11.78
N GLY A 39 9.64 -9.63 -10.70
CA GLY A 39 9.13 -9.83 -9.35
C GLY A 39 8.27 -8.69 -8.82
N LEU A 40 8.36 -7.48 -9.39
CA LEU A 40 7.59 -6.28 -9.02
C LEU A 40 6.36 -6.04 -9.91
N ARG A 41 6.16 -6.84 -10.96
CA ARG A 41 5.04 -6.69 -11.92
C ARG A 41 3.72 -7.19 -11.33
N PHE A 42 3.29 -6.62 -10.21
CA PHE A 42 2.04 -6.94 -9.53
C PHE A 42 1.53 -5.72 -8.76
N TYR A 43 0.33 -5.80 -8.20
CA TYR A 43 -0.25 -4.71 -7.42
C TYR A 43 -0.13 -4.95 -5.92
N ARG A 44 0.40 -3.97 -5.19
CA ARG A 44 0.36 -3.96 -3.72
C ARG A 44 -0.87 -3.22 -3.23
N SER A 45 -1.54 -3.82 -2.25
CA SER A 45 -2.75 -3.28 -1.63
C SER A 45 -2.46 -2.65 -0.27
N GLY A 46 -3.02 -1.48 -0.01
CA GLY A 46 -3.13 -0.85 1.30
C GLY A 46 -4.60 -0.66 1.68
N ILE A 47 -4.97 -1.01 2.90
CA ILE A 47 -6.34 -0.86 3.44
C ILE A 47 -6.26 -0.04 4.71
N LEU A 48 -6.87 1.15 4.70
CA LEU A 48 -6.89 2.09 5.82
C LEU A 48 -8.33 2.30 6.31
N PHE A 49 -8.51 2.18 7.61
CA PHE A 49 -9.81 2.33 8.26
C PHE A 49 -9.91 3.67 8.97
N PHE A 50 -10.98 4.41 8.70
CA PHE A 50 -11.23 5.72 9.27
C PHE A 50 -12.52 5.70 10.09
N ARG A 51 -12.40 6.12 11.35
CA ARG A 51 -13.56 6.33 12.22
C ARG A 51 -14.35 7.54 11.76
N ASN A 52 -15.65 7.51 12.06
CA ASN A 52 -16.48 8.70 11.90
C ASN A 52 -15.88 9.86 12.71
N ASN A 53 -15.72 11.02 12.07
CA ASN A 53 -15.31 12.25 12.72
C ASN A 53 -16.47 13.26 12.63
N PRO A 54 -17.18 13.53 13.74
CA PRO A 54 -18.29 14.48 13.76
C PRO A 54 -17.92 15.89 13.26
N ALA A 55 -16.65 16.29 13.39
CA ALA A 55 -16.17 17.58 12.89
C ALA A 55 -16.15 17.69 11.36
N GLN A 56 -16.24 16.56 10.65
CA GLN A 56 -16.33 16.48 9.18
C GLN A 56 -17.74 16.11 8.70
N SER A 57 -18.76 16.25 9.57
CA SER A 57 -20.15 15.93 9.23
C SER A 57 -20.62 16.68 7.97
N GLY A 58 -21.37 15.99 7.11
CA GLY A 58 -21.87 16.51 5.84
C GLY A 58 -20.87 16.47 4.68
N ARG A 59 -19.61 16.07 4.92
CA ARG A 59 -18.64 15.83 3.84
C ARG A 59 -18.60 14.35 3.50
N ASP A 60 -18.82 14.06 2.22
CA ASP A 60 -18.69 12.71 1.71
C ASP A 60 -17.20 12.34 1.53
N PRO A 61 -16.68 11.33 2.25
CA PRO A 61 -15.27 10.95 2.15
C PRO A 61 -14.87 10.54 0.73
N ALA A 62 -15.75 9.89 -0.04
CA ALA A 62 -15.37 9.48 -1.39
C ALA A 62 -15.25 10.69 -2.33
N ALA A 63 -16.13 11.67 -2.21
CA ALA A 63 -16.01 12.92 -2.97
C ALA A 63 -14.73 13.69 -2.62
N VAL A 64 -14.37 13.75 -1.34
CA VAL A 64 -13.14 14.41 -0.87
C VAL A 64 -11.89 13.72 -1.41
N ILE A 65 -11.84 12.38 -1.31
CA ILE A 65 -10.69 11.58 -1.75
C ILE A 65 -10.57 11.57 -3.27
N LYS A 66 -11.69 11.49 -4.00
CA LYS A 66 -11.71 11.57 -5.47
C LYS A 66 -11.12 12.90 -5.96
N ARG A 67 -11.50 14.01 -5.30
CA ARG A 67 -10.93 15.34 -5.59
C ARG A 67 -9.43 15.39 -5.28
N SER A 68 -9.02 14.94 -4.10
CA SER A 68 -7.60 14.99 -3.72
C SER A 68 -6.72 14.06 -4.56
N LEU A 69 -7.26 12.94 -5.05
CA LEU A 69 -6.61 12.09 -6.05
C LEU A 69 -6.31 12.87 -7.34
N ALA A 70 -7.31 13.55 -7.91
CA ALA A 70 -7.12 14.36 -9.12
C ALA A 70 -6.07 15.46 -8.90
N GLU A 71 -6.10 16.14 -7.75
CA GLU A 71 -5.12 17.16 -7.37
C GLU A 71 -3.71 16.55 -7.19
N ALA A 72 -3.60 15.38 -6.56
CA ALA A 72 -2.33 14.69 -6.33
C ALA A 72 -1.69 14.21 -7.64
N LEU A 73 -2.50 13.70 -8.57
CA LEU A 73 -2.04 13.24 -9.88
C LEU A 73 -1.44 14.36 -10.75
N VAL A 74 -1.57 15.63 -10.39
CA VAL A 74 -0.79 16.71 -11.03
C VAL A 74 0.69 16.60 -10.68
N TYR A 75 1.00 16.28 -9.42
CA TYR A 75 2.37 16.14 -8.92
C TYR A 75 2.93 14.74 -9.19
N TYR A 76 2.07 13.73 -9.10
CA TYR A 76 2.39 12.32 -9.33
C TYR A 76 1.87 11.83 -10.70
N TYR A 77 1.99 12.67 -11.73
CA TYR A 77 1.39 12.43 -13.04
C TYR A 77 1.80 11.12 -13.74
N PRO A 78 2.99 10.50 -13.51
CA PRO A 78 3.26 9.18 -14.05
C PRO A 78 2.26 8.12 -13.59
N LEU A 79 1.68 8.26 -12.38
CA LEU A 79 0.65 7.34 -11.86
C LEU A 79 -0.68 7.41 -12.62
N ALA A 80 -0.90 8.47 -13.40
CA ALA A 80 -2.05 8.60 -14.29
C ALA A 80 -1.80 7.99 -15.68
N GLY A 81 -0.60 7.48 -15.94
CA GLY A 81 -0.22 6.86 -17.21
C GLY A 81 -0.50 5.35 -17.26
N ARG A 82 0.16 4.67 -18.20
CA ARG A 82 0.13 3.21 -18.37
C ARG A 82 1.54 2.68 -18.57
N LEU A 83 1.80 1.45 -18.10
CA LEU A 83 3.03 0.74 -18.45
C LEU A 83 2.91 0.18 -19.87
N CYS A 84 3.97 0.36 -20.66
CA CYS A 84 4.12 -0.22 -21.98
C CYS A 84 5.46 -0.96 -22.08
N ALA A 85 5.51 -1.95 -22.97
CA ALA A 85 6.73 -2.69 -23.25
C ALA A 85 7.64 -1.87 -24.18
N GLY A 86 8.84 -1.57 -23.69
CA GLY A 86 9.90 -0.91 -24.45
C GLY A 86 10.86 -1.90 -25.13
N PRO A 87 11.92 -1.38 -25.77
CA PRO A 87 12.99 -2.20 -26.32
C PRO A 87 13.58 -3.12 -25.24
N SER A 88 13.84 -4.38 -25.60
CA SER A 88 14.42 -5.39 -24.70
C SER A 88 13.59 -5.69 -23.44
N ASP A 89 12.25 -5.62 -23.55
CA ASP A 89 11.29 -5.83 -22.45
C ASP A 89 11.40 -4.81 -21.29
N LYS A 90 12.11 -3.69 -21.52
CA LYS A 90 12.19 -2.60 -20.55
C LYS A 90 10.82 -1.97 -20.35
N LEU A 91 10.31 -1.94 -19.12
CA LEU A 91 9.07 -1.22 -18.83
C LEU A 91 9.25 0.30 -18.96
N ILE A 92 8.30 0.93 -19.64
CA ILE A 92 8.21 2.38 -19.83
C ILE A 92 6.84 2.82 -19.34
N VAL A 93 6.79 3.94 -18.60
CA VAL A 93 5.53 4.60 -18.27
C VAL A 93 5.23 5.62 -19.37
N GLU A 94 4.16 5.35 -20.12
CA GLU A 94 3.57 6.34 -21.00
C GLU A 94 2.66 7.26 -20.17
N CYS A 95 3.10 8.50 -19.97
CA CYS A 95 2.40 9.49 -19.16
C CYS A 95 1.25 10.13 -19.95
N THR A 96 0.18 9.36 -20.22
CA THR A 96 -0.99 9.81 -20.99
C THR A 96 -1.89 10.77 -20.24
N GLY A 97 -1.90 10.68 -18.90
CA GLY A 97 -2.86 11.41 -18.07
C GLY A 97 -4.27 10.81 -18.04
N ASP A 98 -4.44 9.56 -18.54
CA ASP A 98 -5.74 8.86 -18.56
C ASP A 98 -6.34 8.65 -17.16
N GLY A 99 -5.51 8.66 -16.14
CA GLY A 99 -5.93 8.68 -14.75
C GLY A 99 -5.92 7.32 -14.06
N ALA A 100 -6.30 7.36 -12.79
CA ALA A 100 -6.41 6.22 -11.88
C ALA A 100 -7.85 5.73 -11.76
N VAL A 101 -8.06 4.45 -11.48
CA VAL A 101 -9.40 3.90 -11.25
C VAL A 101 -9.88 4.30 -9.87
N PHE A 102 -11.12 4.79 -9.78
CA PHE A 102 -11.77 5.15 -8.53
C PHE A 102 -13.15 4.50 -8.44
N VAL A 103 -13.40 3.80 -7.34
CA VAL A 103 -14.67 3.12 -7.05
C VAL A 103 -15.23 3.65 -5.74
N GLU A 104 -16.46 4.14 -5.79
CA GLU A 104 -17.24 4.43 -4.60
C GLU A 104 -18.01 3.19 -4.19
N ALA A 105 -18.06 2.89 -2.89
CA ALA A 105 -18.83 1.77 -2.39
C ALA A 105 -19.55 2.11 -1.07
N ASP A 106 -20.60 1.36 -0.79
CA ASP A 106 -21.34 1.39 0.47
C ASP A 106 -21.41 -0.02 1.04
N ALA A 107 -21.13 -0.19 2.33
CA ALA A 107 -21.23 -1.47 3.01
C ALA A 107 -22.09 -1.32 4.27
N ASP A 108 -23.06 -2.23 4.43
CA ASP A 108 -23.93 -2.29 5.62
C ASP A 108 -23.23 -3.04 6.76
N VAL A 109 -22.06 -2.51 7.14
CA VAL A 109 -21.18 -3.04 8.17
C VAL A 109 -20.58 -1.86 8.92
N ARG A 110 -20.38 -2.02 10.23
CA ARG A 110 -19.73 -1.02 11.07
C ARG A 110 -18.25 -1.33 11.19
N LEU A 111 -17.45 -0.31 11.50
CA LEU A 111 -16.03 -0.50 11.74
C LEU A 111 -15.78 -1.49 12.90
N GLU A 112 -16.63 -1.47 13.91
CA GLU A 112 -16.55 -2.35 15.08
C GLU A 112 -16.74 -3.84 14.73
N ASP A 113 -17.46 -4.13 13.64
CA ASP A 113 -17.76 -5.50 13.23
C ASP A 113 -16.54 -6.22 12.64
N PHE A 114 -15.50 -5.47 12.23
CA PHE A 114 -14.20 -6.02 11.80
C PHE A 114 -13.37 -6.59 12.97
N GLY A 115 -13.79 -6.36 14.22
CA GLY A 115 -13.18 -6.92 15.41
C GLY A 115 -12.00 -6.11 15.96
N GLY A 116 -11.06 -6.80 16.62
CA GLY A 116 -9.95 -6.23 17.39
C GLY A 116 -8.85 -5.53 16.57
N ALA A 117 -7.60 -5.96 16.70
CA ALA A 117 -6.49 -5.34 15.97
C ALA A 117 -6.66 -5.58 14.46
N LEU A 118 -7.00 -4.52 13.73
CA LEU A 118 -7.11 -4.49 12.27
C LEU A 118 -5.74 -4.81 11.67
N SER A 119 -5.53 -6.08 11.33
CA SER A 119 -4.28 -6.57 10.76
C SER A 119 -4.54 -7.66 9.74
N PRO A 120 -3.67 -7.83 8.73
CA PRO A 120 -3.81 -8.87 7.74
C PRO A 120 -3.88 -10.28 8.37
N PRO A 121 -4.67 -11.22 7.82
CA PRO A 121 -5.58 -11.01 6.70
C PRO A 121 -6.82 -10.20 7.12
N ILE A 122 -7.12 -9.15 6.35
CA ILE A 122 -8.30 -8.31 6.60
C ILE A 122 -9.55 -9.09 6.17
N PRO A 123 -10.55 -9.25 7.07
CA PRO A 123 -11.81 -9.93 6.73
C PRO A 123 -12.51 -9.26 5.54
N CYS A 124 -13.01 -10.07 4.61
CA CYS A 124 -13.69 -9.62 3.39
C CYS A 124 -12.88 -8.60 2.58
N SER A 125 -11.56 -8.73 2.52
CA SER A 125 -10.71 -7.84 1.70
C SER A 125 -11.11 -7.83 0.22
N ASP A 126 -11.69 -8.92 -0.28
CA ASP A 126 -12.28 -9.04 -1.61
C ASP A 126 -13.45 -8.07 -1.87
N GLN A 127 -14.13 -7.61 -0.82
CA GLN A 127 -15.19 -6.62 -0.87
C GLN A 127 -14.66 -5.18 -0.78
N LEU A 128 -13.41 -5.02 -0.35
CA LEU A 128 -12.79 -3.73 -0.10
C LEU A 128 -11.84 -3.30 -1.22
N LEU A 129 -11.28 -4.24 -1.97
CA LEU A 129 -10.38 -3.99 -3.10
C LEU A 129 -11.18 -3.84 -4.42
N CYS A 130 -10.63 -3.06 -5.35
CA CYS A 130 -11.19 -2.95 -6.71
C CYS A 130 -10.94 -4.26 -7.46
N GLU A 131 -9.71 -4.77 -7.35
CA GLU A 131 -9.19 -5.92 -8.09
C GLU A 131 -8.64 -6.96 -7.11
N PRO A 132 -9.50 -7.73 -6.43
CA PRO A 132 -9.06 -8.66 -5.38
C PRO A 132 -8.27 -9.86 -5.91
N GLU A 133 -8.37 -10.14 -7.21
CA GLU A 133 -7.71 -11.25 -7.89
C GLU A 133 -6.48 -10.81 -8.69
N SER A 134 -5.90 -9.62 -8.43
CA SER A 134 -4.74 -9.13 -9.19
C SER A 134 -3.43 -9.83 -8.83
N THR A 135 -3.36 -11.15 -9.04
CA THR A 135 -2.14 -11.97 -8.96
C THR A 135 -1.40 -12.05 -10.30
N SER A 136 -1.82 -11.30 -11.32
CA SER A 136 -1.18 -11.38 -12.64
C SER A 136 0.07 -10.49 -12.74
N SER A 137 1.09 -11.08 -13.36
CA SER A 137 2.27 -10.43 -13.95
C SER A 137 1.94 -9.46 -15.10
N ASP A 138 0.65 -9.29 -15.40
CA ASP A 138 0.16 -8.48 -16.50
C ASP A 138 -0.22 -7.08 -15.98
N VAL A 139 0.77 -6.20 -16.05
CA VAL A 139 0.69 -4.78 -15.66
C VAL A 139 0.62 -3.84 -16.86
N ILE A 140 0.86 -4.35 -18.08
CA ILE A 140 0.91 -3.57 -19.31
C ILE A 140 -0.47 -3.05 -19.68
N GLY A 141 -0.57 -1.78 -20.07
CA GLY A 141 -1.82 -1.14 -20.51
C GLY A 141 -2.86 -0.94 -19.39
N ARG A 142 -2.60 -1.42 -18.17
CA ARG A 142 -3.51 -1.30 -17.04
C ARG A 142 -3.31 0.02 -16.27
N PRO A 143 -4.38 0.58 -15.67
CA PRO A 143 -4.25 1.67 -14.70
C PRO A 143 -3.26 1.32 -13.59
N LEU A 144 -2.36 2.26 -13.26
CA LEU A 144 -1.30 2.02 -12.28
C LEU A 144 -1.76 2.13 -10.83
N VAL A 145 -2.91 2.78 -10.62
CA VAL A 145 -3.52 2.99 -9.31
C VAL A 145 -5.01 2.69 -9.39
N TYR A 146 -5.50 1.92 -8.41
CA TYR A 146 -6.91 1.68 -8.15
C TYR A 146 -7.22 2.12 -6.73
N ILE A 147 -8.31 2.85 -6.53
CA ILE A 147 -8.76 3.30 -5.21
C ILE A 147 -10.22 2.95 -5.04
N GLN A 148 -10.55 2.30 -3.92
CA GLN A 148 -11.93 2.13 -3.47
C GLN A 148 -12.14 2.90 -2.16
N VAL A 149 -13.24 3.64 -2.08
CA VAL A 149 -13.72 4.25 -0.84
C VAL A 149 -15.05 3.62 -0.46
N THR A 150 -15.04 2.82 0.60
CA THR A 150 -16.23 2.14 1.12
C THR A 150 -16.78 2.87 2.34
N ARG A 151 -17.98 3.45 2.23
CA ARG A 151 -18.70 4.07 3.36
C ARG A 151 -19.33 2.99 4.24
N LEU A 152 -19.22 3.15 5.55
CA LEU A 152 -19.67 2.19 6.55
C LEU A 152 -20.94 2.68 7.27
N ALA A 153 -21.74 1.76 7.80
CA ALA A 153 -23.00 2.05 8.50
C ALA A 153 -22.80 2.95 9.75
N CYS A 154 -21.61 2.94 10.36
CA CYS A 154 -21.28 3.77 11.51
C CYS A 154 -20.85 5.21 11.15
N GLY A 155 -20.89 5.59 9.88
CA GLY A 155 -20.38 6.87 9.37
C GLY A 155 -18.86 6.95 9.22
N GLY A 156 -18.15 5.85 9.51
CA GLY A 156 -16.74 5.69 9.14
C GLY A 156 -16.60 5.30 7.67
N PHE A 157 -15.36 5.13 7.21
CA PHE A 157 -15.08 4.64 5.86
C PHE A 157 -13.80 3.83 5.81
N VAL A 158 -13.67 3.01 4.77
CA VAL A 158 -12.44 2.30 4.41
C VAL A 158 -11.90 2.92 3.13
N PHE A 159 -10.63 3.29 3.15
CA PHE A 159 -9.87 3.69 1.97
C PHE A 159 -8.95 2.54 1.59
N CYS A 160 -9.11 2.04 0.38
CA CYS A 160 -8.27 1.01 -0.19
C CYS A 160 -7.54 1.55 -1.40
N ILE A 161 -6.25 1.25 -1.50
CA ILE A 161 -5.43 1.59 -2.64
C ILE A 161 -4.72 0.33 -3.14
N GLN A 162 -4.68 0.15 -4.45
CA GLN A 162 -3.83 -0.84 -5.11
C GLN A 162 -2.93 -0.08 -6.08
N ILE A 163 -1.62 -0.23 -5.93
CA ILE A 163 -0.63 0.43 -6.78
C ILE A 163 0.26 -0.62 -7.44
N CYS A 164 0.58 -0.44 -8.72
CA CYS A 164 1.57 -1.26 -9.40
C CYS A 164 2.91 -1.12 -8.68
N HIS A 165 3.50 -2.22 -8.20
CA HIS A 165 4.71 -2.16 -7.37
C HIS A 165 5.94 -1.66 -8.14
N CYS A 166 5.95 -1.78 -9.47
CA CYS A 166 6.91 -1.12 -10.36
C CYS A 166 6.93 0.41 -10.22
N MET A 167 5.88 1.03 -9.67
CA MET A 167 5.77 2.49 -9.57
C MET A 167 6.17 3.04 -8.21
N ALA A 168 6.11 2.24 -7.16
CA ALA A 168 6.38 2.69 -5.80
C ALA A 168 6.74 1.53 -4.88
N ASP A 169 7.70 1.78 -4.00
CA ASP A 169 7.90 1.01 -2.79
C ASP A 169 6.93 1.47 -1.68
N ALA A 170 7.13 0.95 -0.47
CA ALA A 170 6.30 1.34 0.68
C ALA A 170 6.43 2.84 1.02
N ALA A 171 7.61 3.44 0.87
CA ALA A 171 7.83 4.84 1.18
C ALA A 171 7.13 5.75 0.16
N GLY A 172 7.27 5.45 -1.14
CA GLY A 172 6.59 6.14 -2.22
C GLY A 172 5.07 6.06 -2.11
N LEU A 173 4.52 4.89 -1.75
CA LEU A 173 3.09 4.73 -1.47
C LEU A 173 2.64 5.62 -0.30
N VAL A 174 3.38 5.62 0.81
CA VAL A 174 3.04 6.46 1.99
C VAL A 174 3.09 7.94 1.63
N GLN A 175 4.11 8.39 0.90
CA GLN A 175 4.22 9.78 0.44
C GLN A 175 3.02 10.17 -0.42
N PHE A 176 2.64 9.33 -1.39
CA PHE A 176 1.48 9.59 -2.25
C PHE A 176 0.17 9.69 -1.44
N VAL A 177 -0.07 8.77 -0.50
CA VAL A 177 -1.26 8.80 0.37
C VAL A 177 -1.26 10.02 1.30
N MET A 178 -0.10 10.42 1.82
CA MET A 178 0.03 11.63 2.65
C MET A 178 -0.24 12.90 1.84
N ALA A 179 0.29 12.99 0.62
CA ALA A 179 0.00 14.10 -0.30
C ALA A 179 -1.50 14.21 -0.61
N MET A 180 -2.16 13.09 -0.87
CA MET A 180 -3.63 13.06 -1.01
C MET A 180 -4.34 13.53 0.27
N GLY A 181 -3.82 13.19 1.45
CA GLY A 181 -4.37 13.62 2.75
C GLY A 181 -4.21 15.12 3.01
N GLU A 182 -3.09 15.71 2.60
CA GLU A 182 -2.86 17.17 2.67
C GLU A 182 -3.80 17.93 1.73
N LEU A 183 -3.91 17.48 0.47
CA LEU A 183 -4.80 18.07 -0.53
C LEU A 183 -6.28 17.91 -0.14
N ALA A 184 -6.65 16.77 0.47
CA ALA A 184 -7.99 16.55 1.03
C ALA A 184 -8.35 17.60 2.10
N GLN A 185 -7.37 18.09 2.86
CA GLN A 185 -7.54 19.14 3.87
C GLN A 185 -7.56 20.56 3.28
N GLY A 186 -7.29 20.72 1.99
CA GLY A 186 -7.35 22.01 1.28
C GLY A 186 -6.01 22.73 1.14
N THR A 187 -4.89 22.05 1.40
CA THR A 187 -3.56 22.59 1.07
C THR A 187 -3.43 22.78 -0.44
N THR A 188 -2.75 23.84 -0.89
CA THR A 188 -2.62 24.16 -2.33
C THR A 188 -1.57 23.31 -3.06
N ALA A 189 -0.60 22.77 -2.33
CA ALA A 189 0.46 21.90 -2.83
C ALA A 189 0.95 20.97 -1.71
N PRO A 190 1.26 19.70 -2.01
CA PRO A 190 1.78 18.79 -0.99
C PRO A 190 3.21 19.17 -0.59
N ALA A 191 3.63 18.80 0.62
CA ALA A 191 5.01 18.92 1.06
C ALA A 191 5.86 17.86 0.34
N VAL A 192 6.30 18.15 -0.89
CA VAL A 192 7.06 17.22 -1.74
C VAL A 192 8.49 17.03 -1.21
N PRO A 193 8.93 15.78 -0.91
CA PRO A 193 10.35 15.42 -0.82
C PRO A 193 10.88 14.97 -2.20
N ASP A 194 12.17 15.18 -2.44
CA ASP A 194 12.89 14.81 -3.67
C ASP A 194 12.88 13.28 -3.91
N PRO A 195 12.29 12.78 -5.01
CA PRO A 195 12.12 11.35 -5.28
C PRO A 195 13.40 10.62 -5.75
N THR A 196 14.58 11.24 -5.69
CA THR A 196 15.81 10.73 -6.33
C THR A 196 16.76 9.89 -5.44
N LYS A 197 16.34 9.32 -4.31
CA LYS A 197 17.26 8.57 -3.43
C LYS A 197 16.76 7.20 -2.93
N ASP A 198 17.47 6.16 -3.41
CA ASP A 198 17.85 4.84 -2.83
C ASP A 198 16.75 3.87 -2.31
N ARG A 199 16.77 2.51 -2.38
CA ARG A 199 17.37 1.41 -3.20
C ARG A 199 16.84 0.04 -2.62
N ILE A 200 16.80 -1.05 -3.44
CA ILE A 200 16.71 -2.55 -3.17
C ILE A 200 15.31 -3.29 -3.16
N SER A 201 15.27 -4.57 -3.64
CA SER A 201 14.12 -5.45 -4.02
C SER A 201 14.15 -6.89 -3.42
N PRO A 202 13.00 -7.60 -3.22
CA PRO A 202 12.94 -9.08 -3.31
C PRO A 202 11.59 -9.72 -3.80
N ALA A 203 11.61 -11.00 -4.21
CA ALA A 203 10.42 -11.79 -4.60
C ALA A 203 10.42 -13.25 -4.08
N ASP A 204 9.31 -13.67 -3.43
CA ASP A 204 8.86 -15.06 -3.21
C ASP A 204 7.39 -15.09 -2.68
N VAL A 205 6.66 -16.19 -2.90
CA VAL A 205 5.25 -16.35 -2.43
C VAL A 205 5.23 -16.69 -0.93
N LEU A 206 4.74 -15.74 -0.13
CA LEU A 206 4.77 -15.78 1.34
C LEU A 206 3.34 -15.84 1.91
N ALA A 207 3.15 -16.65 2.95
CA ALA A 207 1.99 -16.52 3.83
C ALA A 207 2.23 -15.35 4.81
N GLN A 208 1.40 -14.32 4.76
CA GLN A 208 1.51 -13.18 5.66
C GLN A 208 0.91 -13.50 7.03
N ARG A 209 1.72 -13.37 8.09
CA ARG A 209 1.27 -13.40 9.49
C ARG A 209 1.77 -12.16 10.21
N PRO A 210 0.90 -11.37 10.87
CA PRO A 210 1.33 -10.21 11.63
C PRO A 210 1.96 -10.67 12.95
N PHE A 211 3.10 -10.07 13.30
CA PHE A 211 3.70 -10.16 14.62
C PHE A 211 3.72 -8.77 15.25
N PHE A 212 3.19 -8.65 16.46
CA PHE A 212 3.17 -7.39 17.18
C PHE A 212 4.29 -7.37 18.21
N PHE A 213 5.17 -6.37 18.11
CA PHE A 213 6.22 -6.12 19.09
C PHE A 213 5.91 -4.83 19.83
N GLY A 214 5.23 -4.95 20.97
CA GLY A 214 4.99 -3.82 21.88
C GLY A 214 6.21 -3.52 22.74
N GLU A 215 6.10 -2.52 23.62
CA GLU A 215 7.21 -2.13 24.49
C GLU A 215 7.75 -3.29 25.32
N LYS A 216 6.86 -4.17 25.81
CA LYS A 216 7.26 -5.33 26.61
C LYS A 216 8.07 -6.33 25.79
N GLU A 217 7.66 -6.63 24.57
CA GLU A 217 8.36 -7.54 23.68
C GLU A 217 9.72 -6.95 23.27
N ILE A 218 9.77 -5.65 22.95
CA ILE A 218 11.03 -4.96 22.63
C ILE A 218 11.98 -4.96 23.82
N LEU A 219 11.48 -4.74 25.04
CA LEU A 219 12.28 -4.82 26.26
C LEU A 219 12.80 -6.25 26.50
N ALA A 220 11.97 -7.27 26.25
CA ALA A 220 12.41 -8.66 26.35
C ALA A 220 13.52 -8.99 25.33
N LEU A 221 13.38 -8.54 24.07
CA LEU A 221 14.42 -8.68 23.04
C LEU A 221 15.71 -7.97 23.46
N ARG A 222 15.61 -6.76 24.04
CA ARG A 222 16.76 -6.02 24.60
C ARG A 222 17.49 -6.80 25.67
N CYS A 223 16.76 -7.47 26.57
CA CYS A 223 17.37 -8.26 27.63
C CYS A 223 18.13 -9.48 27.09
N GLN A 224 17.68 -10.06 25.97
CA GLN A 224 18.34 -11.20 25.33
C GLN A 224 19.54 -10.82 24.46
N ALA A 225 19.65 -9.56 24.04
CA ALA A 225 20.79 -9.08 23.27
C ALA A 225 22.10 -9.10 24.10
N PRO A 226 23.26 -9.32 23.48
CA PRO A 226 24.57 -9.19 24.13
C PRO A 226 24.70 -7.84 24.82
N ALA A 227 25.33 -7.80 26.01
CA ALA A 227 25.37 -6.61 26.87
C ALA A 227 25.83 -5.33 26.14
N HIS A 228 26.77 -5.46 25.21
CA HIS A 228 27.32 -4.34 24.43
C HIS A 228 26.38 -3.83 23.31
N LEU A 229 25.35 -4.60 22.92
CA LEU A 229 24.38 -4.24 21.88
C LEU A 229 23.05 -3.70 22.44
N ARG A 230 22.77 -3.93 23.74
CA ARG A 230 21.48 -3.57 24.36
C ARG A 230 21.14 -2.08 24.28
N ALA A 231 22.17 -1.23 24.30
CA ALA A 231 22.02 0.22 24.29
C ALA A 231 22.13 0.83 22.89
N THR A 232 22.78 0.14 21.95
CA THR A 232 23.19 0.70 20.65
C THR A 232 22.34 0.21 19.48
N CYS A 233 21.78 -1.01 19.55
CA CYS A 233 20.92 -1.52 18.50
C CYS A 233 19.56 -0.81 18.47
N SER A 234 19.11 -0.49 17.26
CA SER A 234 17.78 0.07 17.03
C SER A 234 16.70 -0.98 17.30
N ARG A 235 15.44 -0.53 17.42
CA ARG A 235 14.29 -1.46 17.49
C ARG A 235 14.22 -2.33 16.23
N PHE A 236 14.57 -1.76 15.07
CA PHE A 236 14.60 -2.48 13.81
C PHE A 236 15.61 -3.61 13.86
N ASP A 237 16.87 -3.35 14.24
CA ASP A 237 17.92 -4.37 14.28
C ASP A 237 17.56 -5.54 15.20
N MET A 238 16.94 -5.24 16.36
CA MET A 238 16.51 -6.27 17.31
C MET A 238 15.40 -7.15 16.75
N ILE A 239 14.39 -6.54 16.12
CA ILE A 239 13.30 -7.29 15.49
C ILE A 239 13.83 -8.07 14.30
N ALA A 240 14.62 -7.45 13.41
CA ALA A 240 15.20 -8.07 12.22
C ALA A 240 16.06 -9.27 12.59
N ALA A 241 17.00 -9.13 13.55
CA ALA A 241 17.84 -10.23 14.01
C ALA A 241 17.03 -11.37 14.65
N TYR A 242 16.01 -11.02 15.45
CA TYR A 242 15.15 -12.03 16.08
C TYR A 242 14.30 -12.78 15.05
N VAL A 243 13.64 -12.05 14.14
CA VAL A 243 12.83 -12.63 13.06
C VAL A 243 13.70 -13.45 12.13
N TRP A 244 14.91 -12.99 11.80
CA TRP A 244 15.86 -13.72 10.98
C TRP A 244 16.27 -15.03 11.65
N ARG A 245 16.67 -15.01 12.93
CA ARG A 245 16.97 -16.23 13.71
C ARG A 245 15.79 -17.21 13.72
N CYS A 246 14.58 -16.72 14.01
CA CYS A 246 13.38 -17.56 14.01
C CYS A 246 13.10 -18.14 12.62
N ARG A 247 13.28 -17.36 11.55
CA ARG A 247 13.11 -17.80 10.16
C ARG A 247 14.11 -18.90 9.80
N THR A 248 15.39 -18.73 10.12
CA THR A 248 16.43 -19.75 9.87
C THR A 248 16.11 -21.06 10.57
N ILE A 249 15.70 -21.01 11.84
CA ILE A 249 15.29 -22.21 12.60
C ILE A 249 14.05 -22.87 11.98
N ALA A 250 13.04 -22.08 11.61
CA ALA A 250 11.79 -22.60 11.06
C ALA A 250 11.94 -23.23 9.67
N LEU A 251 12.90 -22.75 8.88
CA LEU A 251 13.19 -23.27 7.55
C LEU A 251 14.12 -24.49 7.57
N GLY A 252 14.77 -24.77 8.71
CA GLY A 252 15.54 -26.00 8.91
C GLY A 252 16.76 -26.14 8.00
N TYR A 253 17.43 -25.02 7.69
CA TYR A 253 18.69 -25.02 6.94
C TYR A 253 19.76 -25.88 7.62
N ASP A 254 20.63 -26.49 6.81
CA ASP A 254 21.75 -27.29 7.29
C ASP A 254 22.85 -26.38 7.88
N SER A 255 23.73 -26.92 8.72
CA SER A 255 24.76 -26.12 9.41
C SER A 255 25.79 -25.48 8.48
N GLU A 256 25.92 -25.99 7.27
CA GLU A 256 26.84 -25.51 6.24
C GLU A 256 26.19 -24.51 5.26
N ASP A 257 24.87 -24.30 5.36
CA ASP A 257 24.16 -23.37 4.50
C ASP A 257 24.48 -21.93 4.91
N GLU A 258 24.96 -21.14 3.95
CA GLU A 258 25.13 -19.71 4.13
C GLU A 258 23.76 -19.02 3.98
N VAL A 259 23.31 -18.40 5.06
CA VAL A 259 22.07 -17.62 5.09
C VAL A 259 22.44 -16.17 5.34
N GLU A 260 21.99 -15.27 4.48
CA GLU A 260 22.22 -13.83 4.64
C GLU A 260 20.91 -13.08 4.83
N TYR A 261 20.94 -12.05 5.67
CA TYR A 261 19.88 -11.05 5.77
C TYR A 261 20.33 -9.80 5.01
N ASN A 262 19.93 -9.72 3.74
CA ASN A 262 20.21 -8.56 2.91
C ASN A 262 19.12 -7.50 3.14
N SER A 263 19.46 -6.49 3.93
CA SER A 263 18.62 -5.30 4.21
C SER A 263 18.84 -4.20 3.19
#